data_AF-A0AAU6NSA9-F1
#
_entry.id   AF-A0AAU6NSA9-F1
#
_cell.length_a   1.000
_cell.length_b   1.000
_cell.length_c   1.000
_cell.angle_alpha   90.00
_cell.angle_beta   90.00
_cell.angle_gamma   90.00
#
_symmetry.space_group_name_H-M   'P 1'
#
loop_
_entity.id
_entity.type
_entity.pdbx_description
1 polymer ?
#
loop_
_entity_poly.entity_id
_entity_poly.type
_entity_poly.pdbx_seq_one_letter_code
_entity_poly.pdbx_strand_id
1 'polypeptide(L)'
;MTEKRVTVRTEQDQRELDALIEKQLARFVKTELSGADEMQAFSPQVREALEHALLLKGSPDFITPHGAFSTFITKLLENGLTSEVAPAVAIYTRVYPTSVDYVLKSVPAKASNYLCRYASSQAVMKWAEENPGWHEKIIDSLKDGTFARYLRQIREAIGAANLNYRFLKMLEQLCEDAGELSPELKQQTQQILSRAPETLVLSPREWNEDCNNLRTFVLFFMLRDLETRYGERANPDRTYITPFYNRQREEQGVMNSQIITFHESQPIARSYDYGVCIGWRYDSWEQFFYQVSHEAVHLLNPKIAPDGMLRTSALDEGMAVRYAEEMLAKYLPYVSRAFVESPVGMDSPYHHAWEAARKLPHDLLAQIRAEFGSFGTIDDPVRFAEMTAPWLTTAEATLLSSDFRYS
;
A
#
# COMPACT_ATOMS: atom_id res chain seq x y z
N MET A 1 -28.75 25.61 -20.81
CA MET A 1 -28.70 26.31 -19.51
C MET A 1 -29.28 27.69 -19.70
N THR A 2 -30.27 28.07 -18.89
CA THR A 2 -30.85 29.42 -18.88
C THR A 2 -29.97 30.30 -18.00
N GLU A 3 -29.37 31.33 -18.56
CA GLU A 3 -28.50 32.26 -17.83
C GLU A 3 -29.35 33.06 -16.83
N LYS A 4 -29.14 32.85 -15.51
CA LYS A 4 -29.79 33.64 -14.46
C LYS A 4 -28.81 34.70 -13.97
N ARG A 5 -29.13 35.97 -14.23
CA ARG A 5 -28.37 37.10 -13.69
C ARG A 5 -28.79 37.38 -12.25
N VAL A 6 -27.86 37.21 -11.31
CA VAL A 6 -28.03 37.60 -9.90
C VAL A 6 -27.33 38.95 -9.70
N THR A 7 -28.02 39.91 -9.09
CA THR A 7 -27.44 41.23 -8.81
C THR A 7 -26.75 41.19 -7.46
N VAL A 8 -25.42 41.31 -7.43
CA VAL A 8 -24.62 41.43 -6.20
C VAL A 8 -24.50 42.92 -5.85
N ARG A 9 -24.98 43.36 -4.69
CA ARG A 9 -24.96 44.77 -4.28
C ARG A 9 -24.08 45.03 -3.05
N THR A 10 -23.80 43.99 -2.26
CA THR A 10 -23.01 44.05 -1.03
C THR A 10 -22.04 42.88 -0.93
N GLU A 11 -21.01 42.97 -0.07
CA GLU A 11 -20.12 41.84 0.22
C GLU A 11 -20.86 40.64 0.83
N GLN A 12 -21.95 40.90 1.56
CA GLN A 12 -22.80 39.85 2.12
C GLN A 12 -23.54 39.09 1.02
N ASP A 13 -24.06 39.79 0.00
CA ASP A 13 -24.69 39.15 -1.17
C ASP A 13 -23.70 38.28 -1.93
N GLN A 14 -22.43 38.70 -2.02
CA GLN A 14 -21.36 37.92 -2.65
C GLN A 14 -21.11 36.61 -1.89
N ARG A 15 -20.97 36.67 -0.55
CA ARG A 15 -20.79 35.47 0.28
C ARG A 15 -21.97 34.51 0.19
N GLU A 16 -23.19 35.03 0.16
CA GLU A 16 -24.41 34.21 0.02
C GLU A 16 -24.51 33.56 -1.36
N LEU A 17 -24.14 34.28 -2.42
CA LEU A 17 -24.04 33.75 -3.77
C LEU A 17 -22.97 32.65 -3.88
N ASP A 18 -21.79 32.87 -3.32
CA ASP A 18 -20.69 31.90 -3.30
C ASP A 18 -21.10 30.62 -2.55
N ALA A 19 -21.73 30.75 -1.37
CA ALA A 19 -22.25 29.61 -0.62
C ALA A 19 -23.37 28.85 -1.36
N LEU A 20 -24.21 29.55 -2.13
CA LEU A 20 -25.23 28.94 -2.98
C LEU A 20 -24.60 28.17 -4.14
N ILE A 21 -23.58 28.74 -4.79
CA ILE A 21 -22.82 28.09 -5.86
C ILE A 21 -22.13 26.84 -5.34
N GLU A 22 -21.47 26.93 -4.17
CA GLU A 22 -20.80 25.80 -3.52
C GLU A 22 -21.80 24.69 -3.17
N LYS A 23 -22.95 25.01 -2.56
CA LYS A 23 -24.00 24.02 -2.26
C LYS A 23 -24.59 23.38 -3.52
N GLN A 24 -24.80 24.16 -4.59
CA GLN A 24 -25.28 23.62 -5.86
C GLN A 24 -24.23 22.72 -6.52
N LEU A 25 -22.96 23.10 -6.47
CA LEU A 25 -21.86 22.29 -6.99
C LEU A 25 -21.72 20.99 -6.20
N ALA A 26 -21.75 21.05 -4.87
CA ALA A 26 -21.69 19.86 -4.02
C ALA A 26 -22.85 18.90 -4.27
N ARG A 27 -24.06 19.45 -4.46
CA ARG A 27 -25.23 18.64 -4.82
C ARG A 27 -25.09 18.06 -6.23
N PHE A 28 -24.58 18.83 -7.20
CA PHE A 28 -24.37 18.36 -8.57
C PHE A 28 -23.31 17.26 -8.61
N VAL A 29 -22.14 17.47 -8.02
CA VAL A 29 -21.08 16.48 -7.87
C VAL A 29 -21.64 15.22 -7.21
N LYS A 30 -22.28 15.33 -6.04
CA LYS A 30 -22.89 14.17 -5.37
C LYS A 30 -23.92 13.44 -6.25
N THR A 31 -24.69 14.17 -7.06
CA THR A 31 -25.69 13.58 -7.96
C THR A 31 -25.02 12.82 -9.11
N GLU A 32 -24.06 13.44 -9.80
CA GLU A 32 -23.26 12.81 -10.86
C GLU A 32 -22.49 11.58 -10.37
N LEU A 33 -22.04 11.63 -9.12
CA LEU A 33 -21.29 10.58 -8.46
C LEU A 33 -22.16 9.44 -7.92
N SER A 34 -23.40 9.73 -7.53
CA SER A 34 -24.32 8.73 -6.92
C SER A 34 -24.85 7.66 -7.90
N GLY A 35 -24.62 7.81 -9.20
CA GLY A 35 -25.08 6.88 -10.24
C GLY A 35 -24.00 6.43 -11.23
N ALA A 36 -22.74 6.80 -11.01
CA ALA A 36 -21.65 6.37 -11.89
C ALA A 36 -21.13 4.99 -11.47
N ASP A 37 -21.32 3.96 -12.31
CA ASP A 37 -20.68 2.65 -12.10
C ASP A 37 -19.14 2.79 -11.98
N GLU A 38 -18.57 3.80 -12.64
CA GLU A 38 -17.16 4.21 -12.54
C GLU A 38 -16.74 4.56 -11.11
N MET A 39 -17.67 5.01 -10.26
CA MET A 39 -17.36 5.30 -8.86
C MET A 39 -17.04 4.05 -8.05
N GLN A 40 -17.60 2.89 -8.43
CA GLN A 40 -17.25 1.60 -7.83
C GLN A 40 -15.83 1.14 -8.20
N ALA A 41 -15.19 1.77 -9.19
CA ALA A 41 -13.83 1.47 -9.59
C ALA A 41 -12.77 2.17 -8.71
N PHE A 42 -13.15 3.18 -7.91
CA PHE A 42 -12.23 3.84 -6.99
C PHE A 42 -12.29 3.25 -5.59
N SER A 43 -11.13 3.22 -4.95
CA SER A 43 -11.03 3.11 -3.49
C SER A 43 -11.72 4.30 -2.80
N PRO A 44 -12.22 4.19 -1.55
CA PRO A 44 -12.91 5.29 -0.88
C PRO A 44 -12.09 6.53 -0.63
N GLN A 45 -10.78 6.42 -0.32
CA GLN A 45 -9.99 7.65 -0.16
C GLN A 45 -9.75 8.31 -1.50
N VAL A 46 -9.60 7.55 -2.59
CA VAL A 46 -9.55 8.16 -3.92
C VAL A 46 -10.88 8.80 -4.26
N ARG A 47 -11.99 8.15 -3.91
CA ARG A 47 -13.33 8.71 -4.05
C ARG A 47 -13.49 10.03 -3.28
N GLU A 48 -13.14 10.05 -2.00
CA GLU A 48 -13.22 11.23 -1.14
C GLU A 48 -12.29 12.34 -1.63
N ALA A 49 -11.06 11.99 -2.02
CA ALA A 49 -10.09 12.93 -2.57
C ALA A 49 -10.54 13.47 -3.94
N LEU A 50 -11.20 12.67 -4.77
CA LEU A 50 -11.79 13.08 -6.03
C LEU A 50 -12.96 14.04 -5.78
N GLU A 51 -13.87 13.68 -4.88
CA GLU A 51 -14.98 14.53 -4.44
C GLU A 51 -14.47 15.89 -3.98
N HIS A 52 -13.48 15.89 -3.08
CA HIS A 52 -12.86 17.10 -2.59
C HIS A 52 -12.18 17.92 -3.72
N ALA A 53 -11.42 17.27 -4.59
CA ALA A 53 -10.74 17.93 -5.71
C ALA A 53 -11.72 18.53 -6.73
N LEU A 54 -12.88 17.92 -6.95
CA LEU A 54 -13.95 18.47 -7.79
C LEU A 54 -14.49 19.77 -7.19
N LEU A 55 -14.76 19.81 -5.88
CA LEU A 55 -15.29 21.00 -5.21
C LEU A 55 -14.35 22.21 -5.23
N LEU A 56 -13.04 21.97 -5.35
CA LEU A 56 -12.00 23.00 -5.31
C LEU A 56 -11.65 23.62 -6.67
N LYS A 57 -12.47 23.42 -7.72
CA LYS A 57 -12.25 24.07 -9.01
C LYS A 57 -12.29 25.59 -8.87
N GLY A 58 -11.20 26.26 -9.27
CA GLY A 58 -11.07 27.71 -9.16
C GLY A 58 -10.73 28.21 -7.76
N SER A 59 -10.41 27.32 -6.82
CA SER A 59 -9.98 27.73 -5.47
C SER A 59 -8.71 28.61 -5.55
N PRO A 60 -8.64 29.71 -4.78
CA PRO A 60 -7.46 30.57 -4.70
C PRO A 60 -6.24 29.86 -4.08
N ASP A 61 -6.44 28.72 -3.42
CA ASP A 61 -5.35 27.90 -2.86
C ASP A 61 -4.46 27.30 -3.96
N PHE A 62 -4.91 27.34 -5.22
CA PHE A 62 -4.18 26.79 -6.36
C PHE A 62 -3.90 27.85 -7.42
N ILE A 63 -2.70 27.76 -8.01
CA ILE A 63 -2.24 28.67 -9.06
C ILE A 63 -3.13 28.62 -10.31
N THR A 64 -3.73 27.46 -10.59
CA THR A 64 -4.54 27.23 -11.79
C THR A 64 -5.96 26.82 -11.40
N PRO A 65 -6.98 27.13 -12.23
CA PRO A 65 -8.36 26.76 -11.93
C PRO A 65 -8.60 25.25 -11.73
N HIS A 66 -7.69 24.41 -12.21
CA HIS A 66 -7.75 22.95 -12.12
C HIS A 66 -6.66 22.38 -11.20
N GLY A 67 -6.00 23.22 -10.39
CA GLY A 67 -4.83 22.83 -9.61
C GLY A 67 -5.12 21.75 -8.56
N ALA A 68 -6.30 21.77 -7.94
CA ALA A 68 -6.72 20.72 -7.02
C ALA A 68 -6.79 19.35 -7.71
N PHE A 69 -7.46 19.28 -8.87
CA PHE A 69 -7.54 18.05 -9.65
C PHE A 69 -6.19 17.62 -10.25
N SER A 70 -5.38 18.58 -10.70
CA SER A 70 -4.01 18.33 -11.16
C SER A 70 -3.15 17.70 -10.05
N THR A 71 -3.29 18.18 -8.82
CA THR A 71 -2.63 17.62 -7.63
C THR A 71 -3.15 16.21 -7.34
N PHE A 72 -4.45 16.01 -7.40
CA PHE A 72 -5.08 14.70 -7.23
C PHE A 72 -4.55 13.65 -8.23
N ILE A 73 -4.50 13.96 -9.53
CA ILE A 73 -3.92 13.05 -10.55
C ILE A 73 -2.44 12.75 -10.27
N THR A 74 -1.70 13.75 -9.77
CA THR A 74 -0.29 13.56 -9.40
C THR A 74 -0.19 12.55 -8.27
N LYS A 75 -1.01 12.68 -7.22
CA LYS A 75 -1.07 11.73 -6.10
C LYS A 75 -1.45 10.31 -6.55
N LEU A 76 -2.43 10.16 -7.44
CA LEU A 76 -2.78 8.83 -7.98
C LEU A 76 -1.58 8.16 -8.65
N LEU A 77 -0.89 8.90 -9.53
CA LEU A 77 0.30 8.39 -10.20
C LEU A 77 1.44 8.12 -9.21
N GLU A 78 1.64 9.02 -8.25
CA GLU A 78 2.66 8.85 -7.22
C GLU A 78 2.42 7.62 -6.34
N ASN A 79 1.16 7.25 -6.14
CA ASN A 79 0.77 6.08 -5.36
C ASN A 79 0.57 4.84 -6.23
N GLY A 80 0.98 4.84 -7.50
CA GLY A 80 0.89 3.66 -8.38
C GLY A 80 -0.50 3.36 -8.95
N LEU A 81 -1.54 4.11 -8.53
CA LEU A 81 -2.97 3.92 -8.84
C LEU A 81 -3.34 4.32 -10.28
N THR A 82 -2.58 3.80 -11.25
CA THR A 82 -2.70 4.14 -12.68
C THR A 82 -4.03 3.73 -13.29
N SER A 83 -4.67 2.68 -12.78
CA SER A 83 -6.01 2.23 -13.19
C SER A 83 -7.11 3.22 -12.83
N GLU A 84 -6.91 4.03 -11.80
CA GLU A 84 -7.89 5.00 -11.30
C GLU A 84 -7.78 6.37 -12.02
N VAL A 85 -6.70 6.61 -12.76
CA VAL A 85 -6.48 7.90 -13.45
C VAL A 85 -7.49 8.14 -14.58
N ALA A 86 -7.70 7.16 -15.48
CA ALA A 86 -8.62 7.33 -16.61
C ALA A 86 -10.08 7.52 -16.15
N PRO A 87 -10.62 6.69 -15.23
CA PRO A 87 -11.94 6.94 -14.63
C PRO A 87 -12.04 8.32 -13.97
N ALA A 88 -11.02 8.78 -13.23
CA ALA A 88 -11.07 10.09 -12.58
C ALA A 88 -11.14 11.24 -13.59
N VAL A 89 -10.35 11.16 -14.67
CA VAL A 89 -10.41 12.12 -15.77
C VAL A 89 -11.79 12.11 -16.42
N ALA A 90 -12.38 10.92 -16.68
CA ALA A 90 -13.72 10.81 -17.23
C ALA A 90 -14.77 11.52 -16.36
N ILE A 91 -14.75 11.30 -15.04
CA ILE A 91 -15.65 12.00 -14.10
C ILE A 91 -15.40 13.51 -14.14
N TYR A 92 -14.15 13.95 -14.06
CA TYR A 92 -13.83 15.38 -14.08
C TYR A 92 -14.34 16.06 -15.35
N THR A 93 -14.15 15.41 -16.50
CA THR A 93 -14.62 15.94 -17.79
C THR A 93 -16.14 15.98 -17.90
N ARG A 94 -16.86 15.07 -17.23
CA ARG A 94 -18.32 15.10 -17.14
C ARG A 94 -18.80 16.28 -16.30
N VAL A 95 -18.16 16.53 -15.17
CA VAL A 95 -18.49 17.64 -14.26
C VAL A 95 -18.08 19.00 -14.87
N TYR A 96 -16.96 19.06 -15.58
CA TYR A 96 -16.37 20.27 -16.14
C TYR A 96 -15.97 20.12 -17.62
N PRO A 97 -16.96 20.03 -18.55
CA PRO A 97 -16.70 19.75 -19.96
C PRO A 97 -15.89 20.84 -20.67
N THR A 98 -15.95 22.08 -20.21
CA THR A 98 -15.16 23.19 -20.77
C THR A 98 -13.68 23.14 -20.39
N SER A 99 -13.28 22.21 -19.51
CA SER A 99 -11.93 22.09 -18.95
C SER A 99 -11.17 20.85 -19.44
N VAL A 100 -11.79 20.07 -20.33
CA VAL A 100 -11.27 18.80 -20.86
C VAL A 100 -9.86 18.95 -21.42
N ASP A 101 -9.67 19.89 -22.34
CA ASP A 101 -8.39 20.10 -23.01
C ASP A 101 -7.26 20.43 -22.05
N TYR A 102 -7.54 21.25 -21.03
CA TYR A 102 -6.54 21.65 -20.05
C TYR A 102 -6.06 20.44 -19.24
N VAL A 103 -7.01 19.66 -18.73
CA VAL A 103 -6.73 18.48 -17.92
C VAL A 103 -5.96 17.44 -18.73
N LEU A 104 -6.45 17.09 -19.93
CA LEU A 104 -5.81 16.10 -20.79
C LEU A 104 -4.37 16.50 -21.16
N LYS A 105 -4.13 17.77 -21.50
CA LYS A 105 -2.78 18.28 -21.83
C LYS A 105 -1.81 18.25 -20.65
N SER A 106 -2.30 18.20 -19.41
CA SER A 106 -1.46 18.13 -18.22
C SER A 106 -0.96 16.71 -17.90
N VAL A 107 -1.66 15.66 -18.36
CA VAL A 107 -1.36 14.28 -17.97
C VAL A 107 -0.05 13.75 -18.55
N PRO A 108 0.35 14.02 -19.80
CA PRO A 108 1.62 13.52 -20.34
C PRO A 108 2.85 13.89 -19.51
N ALA A 109 2.91 15.13 -19.00
CA ALA A 109 4.01 15.55 -18.13
C ALA A 109 4.03 14.76 -16.79
N LYS A 110 2.85 14.52 -16.21
CA LYS A 110 2.72 13.72 -14.98
C LYS A 110 3.05 12.25 -15.22
N ALA A 111 2.64 11.70 -16.37
CA ALA A 111 3.01 10.37 -16.82
C ALA A 111 4.54 10.25 -16.98
N SER A 112 5.21 11.25 -17.56
CA SER A 112 6.67 11.28 -17.63
C SER A 112 7.32 11.25 -16.24
N ASN A 113 6.82 12.06 -15.31
CA ASN A 113 7.33 12.06 -13.93
C ASN A 113 7.12 10.71 -13.24
N TYR A 114 5.95 10.09 -13.45
CA TYR A 114 5.66 8.74 -13.00
C TYR A 114 6.67 7.74 -13.57
N LEU A 115 6.92 7.75 -14.88
CA LEU A 115 7.87 6.85 -15.53
C LEU A 115 9.31 7.04 -15.02
N CYS A 116 9.72 8.27 -14.72
CA CYS A 116 11.02 8.58 -14.10
C CYS A 116 11.19 8.01 -12.68
N ARG A 117 10.13 7.52 -12.04
CA ARG A 117 10.25 6.76 -10.79
C ARG A 117 10.68 5.32 -11.04
N TYR A 118 10.40 4.81 -12.24
CA TYR A 118 10.64 3.41 -12.60
C TYR A 118 11.84 3.21 -13.54
N ALA A 119 12.40 4.29 -14.08
CA ALA A 119 13.57 4.29 -14.92
C ALA A 119 14.34 5.60 -14.76
N SER A 120 15.60 5.65 -15.20
CA SER A 120 16.35 6.92 -15.18
C SER A 120 15.70 7.94 -16.11
N SER A 121 15.78 9.23 -15.77
CA SER A 121 15.25 10.29 -16.64
C SER A 121 15.86 10.23 -18.05
N GLN A 122 17.12 9.80 -18.18
CA GLN A 122 17.77 9.60 -19.48
C GLN A 122 17.11 8.48 -20.30
N ALA A 123 16.71 7.37 -19.67
CA ALA A 123 16.02 6.27 -20.36
C ALA A 123 14.62 6.69 -20.82
N VAL A 124 13.89 7.43 -19.96
CA VAL A 124 12.57 7.99 -20.31
C VAL A 124 12.69 8.96 -21.49
N MET A 125 13.66 9.89 -21.45
CA MET A 125 13.89 10.86 -22.52
C MET A 125 14.28 10.18 -23.83
N LYS A 126 15.20 9.21 -23.78
CA LYS A 126 15.59 8.43 -24.97
C LYS A 126 14.38 7.73 -25.60
N TRP A 127 13.57 7.05 -24.79
CA TRP A 127 12.37 6.38 -25.30
C TRP A 127 11.37 7.38 -25.87
N ALA A 128 11.18 8.54 -25.23
CA ALA A 128 10.29 9.59 -25.70
C ALA A 128 10.74 10.16 -27.06
N GLU A 129 12.05 10.28 -27.30
CA GLU A 129 12.63 10.67 -28.60
C GLU A 129 12.40 9.59 -29.67
N GLU A 130 12.54 8.31 -29.31
CA GLU A 130 12.32 7.17 -30.20
C GLU A 130 10.82 6.91 -30.50
N ASN A 131 9.91 7.49 -29.73
CA ASN A 131 8.46 7.31 -29.84
C ASN A 131 7.72 8.65 -30.03
N PRO A 132 7.86 9.31 -31.20
CA PRO A 132 7.17 10.57 -31.47
C PRO A 132 5.64 10.41 -31.35
N GLY A 133 4.97 11.45 -30.85
CA GLY A 133 3.52 11.43 -30.61
C GLY A 133 3.07 10.63 -29.38
N TRP A 134 3.99 10.16 -28.52
CA TRP A 134 3.63 9.40 -27.30
C TRP A 134 2.65 10.15 -26.37
N HIS A 135 2.70 11.48 -26.40
CA HIS A 135 1.93 12.39 -25.55
C HIS A 135 0.46 12.42 -26.01
N GLU A 136 0.22 12.35 -27.32
CA GLU A 136 -1.12 12.19 -27.89
C GLU A 136 -1.68 10.80 -27.57
N LYS A 137 -0.86 9.74 -27.71
CA LYS A 137 -1.25 8.38 -27.33
C LYS A 137 -1.60 8.25 -25.84
N ILE A 138 -0.91 8.97 -24.95
CA ILE A 138 -1.28 9.06 -23.53
C ILE A 138 -2.69 9.65 -23.39
N ILE A 139 -2.96 10.75 -24.08
CA ILE A 139 -4.28 11.40 -24.05
C ILE A 139 -5.37 10.48 -24.59
N ASP A 140 -5.13 9.81 -25.72
CA ASP A 140 -6.10 8.91 -26.32
C ASP A 140 -6.35 7.69 -25.43
N SER A 141 -5.31 7.15 -24.79
CA SER A 141 -5.46 6.05 -23.83
C SER A 141 -6.32 6.42 -22.61
N LEU A 142 -6.37 7.70 -22.20
CA LEU A 142 -7.29 8.16 -21.14
C LEU A 142 -8.75 8.12 -21.63
N LYS A 143 -9.00 8.59 -22.86
CA LYS A 143 -10.34 8.60 -23.46
C LYS A 143 -10.86 7.18 -23.68
N ASP A 144 -9.97 6.28 -24.07
CA ASP A 144 -10.29 4.88 -24.37
C ASP A 144 -10.33 4.00 -23.11
N GLY A 145 -10.02 4.55 -21.92
CA GLY A 145 -9.94 3.78 -20.68
C GLY A 145 -8.77 2.77 -20.62
N THR A 146 -7.78 2.89 -21.50
CA THR A 146 -6.64 1.96 -21.62
C THR A 146 -5.32 2.52 -21.07
N PHE A 147 -5.38 3.66 -20.38
CA PHE A 147 -4.22 4.39 -19.85
C PHE A 147 -3.26 3.55 -19.01
N ALA A 148 -3.75 2.78 -18.04
CA ALA A 148 -2.90 1.95 -17.19
C ALA A 148 -2.12 0.90 -18.00
N ARG A 149 -2.78 0.26 -18.97
CA ARG A 149 -2.16 -0.69 -19.89
C ARG A 149 -1.10 -0.02 -20.75
N TYR A 150 -1.38 1.17 -21.28
CA TYR A 150 -0.43 1.89 -22.10
C TYR A 150 0.79 2.34 -21.29
N LEU A 151 0.61 2.88 -20.08
CA LEU A 151 1.72 3.18 -19.17
C LEU A 151 2.58 1.96 -18.85
N ARG A 152 1.96 0.78 -18.67
CA ARG A 152 2.70 -0.48 -18.47
C ARG A 152 3.60 -0.80 -19.67
N GLN A 153 3.07 -0.70 -20.89
CA GLN A 153 3.86 -0.93 -22.12
C GLN A 153 5.06 0.02 -22.22
N ILE A 154 4.87 1.29 -21.83
CA ILE A 154 5.97 2.25 -21.79
C ILE A 154 6.99 1.82 -20.74
N ARG A 155 6.55 1.47 -19.52
CA ARG A 155 7.43 0.97 -18.44
C ARG A 155 8.29 -0.21 -18.90
N GLU A 156 7.69 -1.18 -19.58
CA GLU A 156 8.40 -2.32 -20.14
C GLU A 156 9.47 -1.88 -21.15
N ALA A 157 9.12 -0.95 -22.04
CA ALA A 157 10.02 -0.46 -23.08
C ALA A 157 11.18 0.43 -22.56
N ILE A 158 10.97 1.24 -21.51
CA ILE A 158 12.00 2.12 -20.92
C ILE A 158 12.95 1.42 -19.95
N GLY A 159 12.82 0.09 -19.80
CA GLY A 159 13.67 -0.68 -18.91
C GLY A 159 13.29 -0.56 -17.43
N ALA A 160 12.01 -0.35 -17.09
CA ALA A 160 11.51 -0.65 -15.74
C ALA A 160 11.69 -2.14 -15.38
N ALA A 161 12.02 -2.97 -16.38
CA ALA A 161 12.67 -4.25 -16.22
C ALA A 161 13.83 -4.24 -15.21
N ASN A 162 14.54 -3.12 -14.99
CA ASN A 162 15.61 -3.03 -13.99
C ASN A 162 15.11 -3.06 -12.53
N LEU A 163 13.95 -2.47 -12.21
CA LEU A 163 13.35 -2.58 -10.87
C LEU A 163 12.73 -3.95 -10.67
N ASN A 164 12.00 -4.45 -11.68
CA ASN A 164 11.49 -5.81 -11.67
C ASN A 164 12.63 -6.83 -11.59
N TYR A 165 13.78 -6.56 -12.20
CA TYR A 165 14.98 -7.37 -12.10
C TYR A 165 15.58 -7.33 -10.70
N ARG A 166 15.66 -6.15 -10.05
CA ARG A 166 16.11 -6.07 -8.65
C ARG A 166 15.19 -6.84 -7.71
N PHE A 167 13.87 -6.73 -7.90
CA PHE A 167 12.91 -7.50 -7.13
C PHE A 167 12.99 -9.00 -7.46
N LEU A 168 13.17 -9.38 -8.73
CA LEU A 168 13.42 -10.77 -9.12
C LEU A 168 14.68 -11.33 -8.47
N LYS A 169 15.78 -10.57 -8.47
CA LYS A 169 17.01 -10.94 -7.76
C LYS A 169 16.81 -11.07 -6.26
N MET A 170 15.99 -10.22 -5.68
CA MET A 170 15.57 -10.37 -4.29
C MET A 170 14.81 -11.69 -4.06
N LEU A 171 13.86 -12.04 -4.93
CA LEU A 171 13.10 -13.30 -4.82
C LEU A 171 14.02 -14.53 -4.94
N GLU A 172 14.99 -14.49 -5.85
CA GLU A 172 16.03 -15.51 -5.96
C GLU A 172 16.86 -15.58 -4.67
N GLN A 173 17.27 -14.44 -4.11
CA GLN A 173 18.03 -14.38 -2.86
C GLN A 173 17.25 -14.95 -1.67
N LEU A 174 15.93 -14.73 -1.58
CA LEU A 174 15.09 -15.34 -0.54
C LEU A 174 15.18 -16.87 -0.56
N CYS A 175 15.19 -17.47 -1.76
CA CYS A 175 15.33 -18.91 -1.89
C CYS A 175 16.72 -19.41 -1.50
N GLU A 176 17.76 -18.68 -1.87
CA GLU A 176 19.13 -19.02 -1.51
C GLU A 176 19.34 -18.97 0.00
N ASP A 177 18.85 -17.91 0.65
CA ASP A 177 19.00 -17.68 2.08
C ASP A 177 18.17 -18.65 2.93
N ALA A 178 17.09 -19.22 2.36
CA ALA A 178 16.25 -20.21 3.02
C ALA A 178 16.90 -21.60 3.20
N GLY A 179 18.06 -21.82 2.57
CA GLY A 179 18.79 -23.09 2.63
C GLY A 179 18.11 -24.22 1.83
N GLU A 180 18.27 -25.45 2.29
CA GLU A 180 17.73 -26.62 1.57
C GLU A 180 16.20 -26.67 1.59
N LEU A 181 15.62 -26.78 0.40
CA LEU A 181 14.19 -26.97 0.16
C LEU A 181 13.91 -28.43 -0.24
N SER A 182 12.71 -28.92 0.10
CA SER A 182 12.27 -30.23 -0.41
C SER A 182 12.20 -30.21 -1.94
N PRO A 183 12.31 -31.38 -2.61
CA PRO A 183 12.22 -31.45 -4.07
C PRO A 183 10.94 -30.80 -4.63
N GLU A 184 9.81 -31.00 -3.97
CA GLU A 184 8.51 -30.45 -4.36
C GLU A 184 8.50 -28.92 -4.23
N LEU A 185 8.96 -28.40 -3.09
CA LEU A 185 9.05 -26.95 -2.85
C LEU A 185 10.04 -26.28 -3.81
N LYS A 186 11.15 -26.95 -4.13
CA LYS A 186 12.13 -26.48 -5.10
C LYS A 186 11.51 -26.38 -6.50
N GLN A 187 10.73 -27.38 -6.91
CA GLN A 187 10.03 -27.35 -8.20
C GLN A 187 9.00 -26.21 -8.25
N GLN A 188 8.18 -26.07 -7.22
CA GLN A 188 7.19 -24.99 -7.13
C GLN A 188 7.85 -23.61 -7.15
N THR A 189 8.90 -23.42 -6.36
CA THR A 189 9.72 -22.20 -6.34
C THR A 189 10.27 -21.86 -7.72
N GLN A 190 10.83 -22.82 -8.43
CA GLN A 190 11.35 -22.61 -9.79
C GLN A 190 10.25 -22.23 -10.79
N GLN A 191 9.07 -22.84 -10.68
CA GLN A 191 7.92 -22.48 -11.53
C GLN A 191 7.47 -21.04 -11.28
N ILE A 192 7.35 -20.63 -10.02
CA ILE A 192 6.97 -19.25 -9.65
C ILE A 192 8.01 -18.26 -10.14
N LEU A 193 9.30 -18.50 -9.89
CA LEU A 193 10.39 -17.62 -10.35
C LEU A 193 10.46 -17.53 -11.87
N SER A 194 10.14 -18.60 -12.60
CA SER A 194 10.13 -18.57 -14.07
C SER A 194 9.04 -17.67 -14.66
N ARG A 195 7.93 -17.46 -13.94
CA ARG A 195 6.81 -16.57 -14.34
C ARG A 195 6.88 -15.19 -13.68
N ALA A 196 7.80 -15.00 -12.74
CA ALA A 196 7.96 -13.74 -12.02
C ALA A 196 8.23 -12.54 -12.97
N PRO A 197 9.02 -12.64 -14.06
CA PRO A 197 9.23 -11.52 -14.97
C PRO A 197 7.92 -10.92 -15.52
N GLU A 198 6.99 -11.78 -15.96
CA GLU A 198 5.68 -11.37 -16.47
C GLU A 198 4.70 -10.99 -15.35
N THR A 199 4.91 -11.48 -14.13
CA THR A 199 4.05 -11.17 -12.99
C THR A 199 4.42 -9.82 -12.38
N LEU A 200 5.71 -9.47 -12.34
CA LEU A 200 6.22 -8.26 -11.69
C LEU A 200 5.84 -6.96 -12.41
N VAL A 201 5.34 -7.03 -13.65
CA VAL A 201 4.74 -5.86 -14.33
C VAL A 201 3.30 -5.59 -13.86
N LEU A 202 2.68 -6.55 -13.17
CA LEU A 202 1.35 -6.46 -12.59
C LEU A 202 1.38 -5.81 -11.20
N SER A 203 0.24 -5.30 -10.76
CA SER A 203 0.09 -4.92 -9.35
C SER A 203 -0.07 -6.18 -8.48
N PRO A 204 0.51 -6.25 -7.27
CA PRO A 204 0.19 -7.29 -6.29
C PRO A 204 -1.31 -7.37 -5.94
N ARG A 205 -2.11 -6.34 -6.25
CA ARG A 205 -3.58 -6.34 -6.09
C ARG A 205 -4.31 -7.27 -7.05
N GLU A 206 -3.71 -7.57 -8.19
CA GLU A 206 -4.35 -8.37 -9.23
C GLU A 206 -4.69 -9.77 -8.72
N TRP A 207 -5.96 -10.16 -8.83
CA TRP A 207 -6.43 -11.46 -8.38
C TRP A 207 -6.36 -12.48 -9.52
N ASN A 208 -5.14 -12.92 -9.81
CA ASN A 208 -4.85 -13.99 -10.76
C ASN A 208 -3.87 -15.01 -10.16
N GLU A 209 -3.77 -16.18 -10.77
CA GLU A 209 -2.95 -17.28 -10.27
C GLU A 209 -1.48 -16.89 -10.03
N ASP A 210 -0.88 -16.13 -10.96
CA ASP A 210 0.54 -15.77 -10.87
C ASP A 210 0.81 -14.77 -9.75
N CYS A 211 -0.01 -13.73 -9.62
CA CYS A 211 0.07 -12.79 -8.51
C CYS A 211 -0.23 -13.49 -7.18
N ASN A 212 -1.18 -14.43 -7.12
CA ASN A 212 -1.46 -15.22 -5.92
C ASN A 212 -0.24 -16.03 -5.51
N ASN A 213 0.34 -16.77 -6.45
CA ASN A 213 1.51 -17.60 -6.22
C ASN A 213 2.71 -16.77 -5.74
N LEU A 214 2.94 -15.60 -6.35
CA LEU A 214 4.04 -14.73 -5.95
C LEU A 214 3.84 -14.11 -4.56
N ARG A 215 2.61 -13.75 -4.20
CA ARG A 215 2.28 -13.28 -2.84
C ARG A 215 2.49 -14.39 -1.80
N THR A 216 2.02 -15.61 -2.10
CA THR A 216 2.24 -16.79 -1.25
C THR A 216 3.73 -17.08 -1.09
N PHE A 217 4.50 -17.01 -2.18
CA PHE A 217 5.94 -17.20 -2.19
C PHE A 217 6.63 -16.26 -1.20
N VAL A 218 6.35 -14.95 -1.26
CA VAL A 218 6.99 -13.97 -0.38
C VAL A 218 6.67 -14.26 1.08
N LEU A 219 5.38 -14.46 1.43
CA LEU A 219 5.01 -14.75 2.82
C LEU A 219 5.62 -16.07 3.31
N PHE A 220 5.65 -17.11 2.48
CA PHE A 220 6.25 -18.40 2.85
C PHE A 220 7.71 -18.25 3.28
N PHE A 221 8.53 -17.53 2.50
CA PHE A 221 9.94 -17.33 2.84
C PHE A 221 10.13 -16.42 4.05
N MET A 222 9.26 -15.43 4.27
CA MET A 222 9.27 -14.62 5.51
C MET A 222 8.98 -15.48 6.73
N LEU A 223 7.95 -16.32 6.67
CA LEU A 223 7.60 -17.21 7.79
C LEU A 223 8.73 -18.20 8.08
N ARG A 224 9.36 -18.77 7.04
CA ARG A 224 10.49 -19.69 7.23
C ARG A 224 11.69 -19.03 7.91
N ASP A 225 12.05 -17.80 7.50
CA ASP A 225 13.13 -17.04 8.15
C ASP A 225 12.77 -16.73 9.62
N LEU A 226 11.56 -16.24 9.87
CA LEU A 226 11.07 -15.97 11.23
C LEU A 226 11.06 -17.21 12.12
N GLU A 227 10.62 -18.35 11.59
CA GLU A 227 10.61 -19.62 12.32
C GLU A 227 12.01 -20.11 12.64
N THR A 228 12.95 -19.89 11.73
CA THR A 228 14.37 -20.20 11.95
C THR A 228 14.96 -19.33 13.06
N ARG A 229 14.58 -18.05 13.13
CA ARG A 229 15.10 -17.10 14.14
C ARG A 229 14.45 -17.25 15.51
N TYR A 230 13.14 -17.51 15.55
CA TYR A 230 12.36 -17.33 16.77
C TYR A 230 11.53 -18.55 17.16
N GLY A 231 11.56 -19.64 16.39
CA GLY A 231 10.82 -20.89 16.66
C GLY A 231 9.55 -21.06 15.82
N GLU A 232 8.92 -22.24 15.89
CA GLU A 232 7.75 -22.59 15.07
C GLU A 232 6.52 -21.70 15.35
N ARG A 233 5.69 -21.45 14.33
CA ARG A 233 4.42 -20.73 14.50
C ARG A 233 3.35 -21.59 15.18
N ALA A 234 2.44 -20.95 15.91
CA ALA A 234 1.48 -21.66 16.78
C ALA A 234 0.42 -22.49 16.04
N ASN A 235 -0.13 -22.01 14.91
CA ASN A 235 -1.18 -22.74 14.16
C ASN A 235 -0.92 -22.74 12.65
N PRO A 236 0.08 -23.49 12.18
CA PRO A 236 0.50 -23.47 10.78
C PRO A 236 -0.61 -23.88 9.81
N ASP A 237 -1.43 -24.87 10.17
CA ASP A 237 -2.46 -25.44 9.29
C ASP A 237 -3.73 -24.59 9.19
N ARG A 238 -3.94 -23.69 10.15
CA ARG A 238 -5.08 -22.77 10.21
C ARG A 238 -4.75 -21.38 9.67
N THR A 239 -3.50 -21.15 9.26
CA THR A 239 -3.04 -19.86 8.72
C THR A 239 -3.21 -19.81 7.21
N TYR A 240 -3.95 -18.84 6.68
CA TYR A 240 -4.02 -18.61 5.24
C TYR A 240 -2.76 -17.86 4.77
N ILE A 241 -1.92 -18.55 4.01
CA ILE A 241 -0.58 -18.09 3.60
C ILE A 241 -0.55 -17.33 2.26
N THR A 242 -1.70 -16.97 1.69
CA THR A 242 -1.76 -16.10 0.51
C THR A 242 -2.20 -14.71 0.96
N PRO A 243 -1.28 -13.73 1.09
CA PRO A 243 -1.66 -12.35 1.36
C PRO A 243 -2.68 -11.85 0.32
N PHE A 244 -3.71 -11.14 0.79
CA PHE A 244 -4.83 -10.73 -0.06
C PHE A 244 -5.24 -9.28 0.19
N TYR A 245 -6.04 -8.75 -0.74
CA TYR A 245 -6.67 -7.44 -0.62
C TYR A 245 -8.16 -7.64 -0.44
N ASN A 246 -8.79 -6.84 0.44
CA ASN A 246 -10.20 -6.96 0.74
C ASN A 246 -10.95 -5.68 0.36
N ARG A 247 -11.88 -5.81 -0.59
CA ARG A 247 -12.69 -4.70 -1.10
C ARG A 247 -13.57 -4.06 -0.03
N GLN A 248 -14.12 -4.83 0.91
CA GLN A 248 -14.97 -4.29 1.98
C GLN A 248 -14.16 -3.41 2.94
N ARG A 249 -12.93 -3.82 3.30
CA ARG A 249 -12.03 -3.00 4.13
C ARG A 249 -11.58 -1.74 3.41
N GLU A 250 -11.30 -1.88 2.11
CA GLU A 250 -11.07 -0.75 1.23
C GLU A 250 -12.26 0.21 1.29
N GLU A 251 -13.49 -0.26 1.07
CA GLU A 251 -14.77 0.47 1.17
C GLU A 251 -14.99 1.16 2.54
N GLN A 252 -14.40 0.64 3.60
CA GLN A 252 -14.43 1.21 4.96
C GLN A 252 -13.27 2.19 5.23
N GLY A 253 -12.40 2.43 4.26
CA GLY A 253 -11.27 3.36 4.36
C GLY A 253 -10.09 2.84 5.19
N VAL A 254 -10.04 1.54 5.50
CA VAL A 254 -8.98 0.96 6.33
C VAL A 254 -7.67 0.87 5.54
N MET A 255 -6.70 1.72 5.87
CA MET A 255 -5.49 1.92 5.05
C MET A 255 -4.38 0.89 5.32
N ASN A 256 -4.32 0.38 6.54
CA ASN A 256 -3.17 -0.39 7.02
C ASN A 256 -3.33 -1.88 6.72
N SER A 257 -2.20 -2.53 6.50
CA SER A 257 -2.14 -3.99 6.49
C SER A 257 -2.46 -4.51 7.89
N GLN A 258 -3.06 -5.69 7.97
CA GLN A 258 -3.38 -6.33 9.24
C GLN A 258 -3.60 -7.82 9.06
N ILE A 259 -3.30 -8.60 10.10
CA ILE A 259 -3.89 -9.93 10.28
C ILE A 259 -5.38 -9.80 10.56
N ILE A 260 -6.22 -10.48 9.77
CA ILE A 260 -7.67 -10.50 9.97
C ILE A 260 -8.19 -11.92 10.15
N THR A 261 -9.30 -12.06 10.86
CA THR A 261 -10.09 -13.31 10.92
C THR A 261 -11.03 -13.45 9.73
N PHE A 262 -11.35 -14.70 9.39
CA PHE A 262 -12.42 -15.00 8.44
C PHE A 262 -13.74 -15.23 9.16
N HIS A 263 -14.79 -14.56 8.72
CA HIS A 263 -16.13 -14.75 9.28
C HIS A 263 -16.66 -16.15 8.95
N GLU A 264 -17.32 -16.82 9.90
CA GLU A 264 -17.78 -18.22 9.78
C GLU A 264 -18.67 -18.50 8.56
N SER A 265 -19.36 -17.46 8.05
CA SER A 265 -20.17 -17.56 6.83
C SER A 265 -19.35 -17.71 5.54
N GLN A 266 -18.05 -17.39 5.57
CA GLN A 266 -17.18 -17.47 4.40
C GLN A 266 -16.63 -18.89 4.25
N PRO A 267 -16.62 -19.48 3.03
CA PRO A 267 -16.09 -20.82 2.82
C PRO A 267 -14.65 -21.02 3.29
N ILE A 268 -13.82 -19.97 3.20
CA ILE A 268 -12.42 -19.97 3.64
C ILE A 268 -12.26 -20.21 5.14
N ALA A 269 -13.24 -19.79 5.96
CA ALA A 269 -13.23 -19.96 7.42
C ALA A 269 -13.29 -21.43 7.86
N ARG A 270 -13.69 -22.35 6.97
CA ARG A 270 -13.68 -23.79 7.24
C ARG A 270 -12.26 -24.33 7.39
N SER A 271 -11.34 -23.79 6.60
CA SER A 271 -9.95 -24.27 6.52
C SER A 271 -9.00 -23.39 7.29
N TYR A 272 -9.26 -22.08 7.36
CA TYR A 272 -8.33 -21.11 7.91
C TYR A 272 -9.04 -20.18 8.90
N ASP A 273 -8.33 -19.79 9.95
CA ASP A 273 -8.85 -18.86 10.96
C ASP A 273 -8.51 -17.41 10.60
N TYR A 274 -7.34 -17.17 10.02
CA TYR A 274 -6.83 -15.83 9.74
C TYR A 274 -5.82 -15.79 8.61
N GLY A 275 -5.52 -14.59 8.13
CA GLY A 275 -4.46 -14.33 7.14
C GLY A 275 -4.09 -12.86 7.04
N VAL A 276 -3.05 -12.58 6.26
CA VAL A 276 -2.57 -11.21 6.02
C VAL A 276 -3.45 -10.50 4.99
N CYS A 277 -4.18 -9.48 5.43
CA CYS A 277 -4.87 -8.56 4.54
C CYS A 277 -4.01 -7.32 4.34
N ILE A 278 -3.52 -7.11 3.12
CA ILE A 278 -2.67 -5.96 2.77
C ILE A 278 -3.53 -4.70 2.66
N GLY A 279 -3.00 -3.59 3.20
CA GLY A 279 -3.58 -2.27 3.06
C GLY A 279 -3.72 -1.88 1.59
N TRP A 280 -4.88 -1.37 1.19
CA TRP A 280 -5.23 -1.22 -0.22
C TRP A 280 -4.35 -0.21 -0.98
N ARG A 281 -3.73 0.74 -0.28
CA ARG A 281 -2.83 1.75 -0.85
C ARG A 281 -1.46 1.22 -1.25
N TYR A 282 -1.10 0.01 -0.83
CA TYR A 282 0.19 -0.61 -1.13
C TYR A 282 0.07 -1.45 -2.39
N ASP A 283 0.40 -0.85 -3.53
CA ASP A 283 0.07 -1.37 -4.86
C ASP A 283 1.30 -1.67 -5.75
N SER A 284 2.51 -1.55 -5.17
CA SER A 284 3.79 -1.97 -5.74
C SER A 284 4.36 -3.19 -5.01
N TRP A 285 5.20 -3.97 -5.69
CA TRP A 285 5.80 -5.19 -5.12
C TRP A 285 6.73 -4.89 -3.95
N GLU A 286 7.47 -3.78 -3.98
CA GLU A 286 8.31 -3.34 -2.86
C GLU A 286 7.51 -2.92 -1.61
N GLN A 287 6.41 -2.16 -1.80
CA GLN A 287 5.50 -1.84 -0.70
C GLN A 287 4.86 -3.11 -0.15
N PHE A 288 4.35 -3.98 -1.03
CA PHE A 288 3.79 -5.28 -0.65
C PHE A 288 4.79 -6.09 0.18
N PHE A 289 6.04 -6.20 -0.27
CA PHE A 289 7.10 -6.92 0.43
C PHE A 289 7.33 -6.39 1.84
N TYR A 290 7.44 -5.07 1.98
CA TYR A 290 7.62 -4.43 3.29
C TYR A 290 6.43 -4.71 4.22
N GLN A 291 5.21 -4.58 3.70
CA GLN A 291 3.99 -4.82 4.47
C GLN A 291 3.84 -6.29 4.87
N VAL A 292 4.15 -7.24 3.98
CA VAL A 292 4.16 -8.66 4.34
C VAL A 292 5.24 -8.96 5.37
N SER A 293 6.41 -8.35 5.26
CA SER A 293 7.48 -8.53 6.25
C SER A 293 7.00 -8.07 7.63
N HIS A 294 6.36 -6.89 7.71
CA HIS A 294 5.74 -6.39 8.94
C HIS A 294 4.73 -7.39 9.52
N GLU A 295 3.73 -7.76 8.72
CA GLU A 295 2.62 -8.60 9.19
C GLU A 295 3.01 -10.05 9.49
N ALA A 296 4.07 -10.57 8.87
CA ALA A 296 4.51 -11.95 9.05
C ALA A 296 4.92 -12.25 10.50
N VAL A 297 5.41 -11.26 11.25
CA VAL A 297 5.77 -11.42 12.67
C VAL A 297 4.54 -11.78 13.50
N HIS A 298 3.41 -11.12 13.25
CA HIS A 298 2.17 -11.36 13.97
C HIS A 298 1.60 -12.78 13.71
N LEU A 299 1.94 -13.40 12.58
CA LEU A 299 1.55 -14.78 12.27
C LEU A 299 2.31 -15.86 13.05
N LEU A 300 3.39 -15.51 13.77
CA LEU A 300 4.06 -16.43 14.68
C LEU A 300 3.11 -16.89 15.80
N ASN A 301 2.37 -15.94 16.39
CA ASN A 301 1.42 -16.16 17.49
C ASN A 301 0.25 -15.17 17.41
N PRO A 302 -0.61 -15.27 16.38
CA PRO A 302 -1.63 -14.26 16.12
C PRO A 302 -2.67 -14.23 17.23
N LYS A 303 -2.95 -13.02 17.71
CA LYS A 303 -3.90 -12.75 18.79
C LYS A 303 -4.99 -11.81 18.29
N ILE A 304 -6.09 -12.41 17.87
CA ILE A 304 -7.18 -11.68 17.23
C ILE A 304 -8.29 -11.48 18.26
N ALA A 305 -8.66 -10.22 18.49
CA ALA A 305 -9.78 -9.85 19.34
C ALA A 305 -11.11 -10.28 18.70
N PRO A 306 -12.21 -10.37 19.49
CA PRO A 306 -13.53 -10.79 18.99
C PRO A 306 -14.09 -9.97 17.82
N ASP A 307 -13.62 -8.74 17.63
CA ASP A 307 -13.98 -7.82 16.54
C ASP A 307 -13.00 -7.86 15.35
N GLY A 308 -12.01 -8.77 15.37
CA GLY A 308 -11.02 -8.94 14.30
C GLY A 308 -9.77 -8.07 14.43
N MET A 309 -9.64 -7.25 15.48
CA MET A 309 -8.44 -6.43 15.70
C MET A 309 -7.30 -7.22 16.32
N LEU A 310 -6.07 -7.02 15.83
CA LEU A 310 -4.88 -7.57 16.49
C LEU A 310 -4.67 -6.89 17.85
N ARG A 311 -4.74 -7.67 18.95
CA ARG A 311 -4.38 -7.21 20.29
C ARG A 311 -3.00 -7.72 20.62
N THR A 312 -2.05 -6.82 20.67
CA THR A 312 -0.65 -7.20 20.84
C THR A 312 0.08 -6.26 21.79
N SER A 313 1.21 -6.72 22.32
CA SER A 313 2.10 -5.90 23.14
C SER A 313 2.91 -4.96 22.25
N ALA A 314 3.49 -3.91 22.82
CA ALA A 314 4.40 -3.06 22.06
C ALA A 314 5.68 -3.78 21.61
N LEU A 315 6.08 -4.88 22.26
CA LEU A 315 7.18 -5.72 21.77
C LEU A 315 6.89 -6.30 20.38
N ASP A 316 5.68 -6.80 20.17
CA ASP A 316 5.31 -7.47 18.92
C ASP A 316 5.30 -6.50 17.73
N GLU A 317 4.75 -5.30 17.91
CA GLU A 317 4.82 -4.22 16.89
C GLU A 317 6.24 -3.73 16.69
N GLY A 318 7.01 -3.54 17.77
CA GLY A 318 8.42 -3.20 17.68
C GLY A 318 9.23 -4.24 16.90
N MET A 319 8.89 -5.53 17.06
CA MET A 319 9.47 -6.65 16.33
C MET A 319 9.01 -6.70 14.87
N ALA A 320 7.73 -6.42 14.59
CA ALA A 320 7.19 -6.31 13.24
C ALA A 320 7.91 -5.23 12.43
N VAL A 321 8.03 -4.01 12.98
CA VAL A 321 8.78 -2.92 12.36
C VAL A 321 10.25 -3.26 12.22
N ARG A 322 10.88 -3.86 13.25
CA ARG A 322 12.29 -4.23 13.20
C ARG A 322 12.56 -5.22 12.08
N TYR A 323 11.75 -6.27 12.00
CA TYR A 323 11.91 -7.30 10.99
C TYR A 323 11.68 -6.72 9.58
N ALA A 324 10.65 -5.91 9.38
CA ALA A 324 10.40 -5.22 8.11
C ALA A 324 11.59 -4.33 7.68
N GLU A 325 12.19 -3.60 8.62
CA GLU A 325 13.39 -2.77 8.37
C GLU A 325 14.63 -3.60 8.04
N GLU A 326 14.84 -4.73 8.74
CA GLU A 326 15.93 -5.67 8.42
C GLU A 326 15.76 -6.28 7.03
N MET A 327 14.53 -6.67 6.66
CA MET A 327 14.22 -7.19 5.34
C MET A 327 14.42 -6.11 4.26
N LEU A 328 13.94 -4.89 4.50
CA LEU A 328 14.13 -3.76 3.60
C LEU A 328 15.63 -3.48 3.36
N ALA A 329 16.42 -3.40 4.43
CA ALA A 329 17.85 -3.12 4.35
C ALA A 329 18.62 -4.25 3.64
N LYS A 330 18.26 -5.51 3.89
CA LYS A 330 18.92 -6.68 3.30
C LYS A 330 18.58 -6.85 1.83
N TYR A 331 17.31 -6.77 1.50
CA TYR A 331 16.78 -7.26 0.22
C TYR A 331 16.42 -6.14 -0.77
N LEU A 332 16.07 -4.96 -0.27
CA LEU A 332 15.65 -3.82 -1.08
C LEU A 332 16.37 -2.51 -0.66
N PRO A 333 17.71 -2.49 -0.55
CA PRO A 333 18.46 -1.33 -0.03
C PRO A 333 18.34 -0.06 -0.90
N TYR A 334 17.81 -0.20 -2.11
CA TYR A 334 17.55 0.92 -3.02
C TYR A 334 16.23 1.64 -2.76
N VAL A 335 15.36 1.06 -1.92
CA VAL A 335 14.02 1.57 -1.63
C VAL A 335 14.08 2.48 -0.41
N SER A 336 13.46 3.65 -0.49
CA SER A 336 13.40 4.58 0.64
C SER A 336 12.29 4.20 1.62
N ARG A 337 12.52 4.46 2.91
CA ARG A 337 11.51 4.32 3.98
C ARG A 337 10.20 5.06 3.66
N ALA A 338 10.31 6.26 3.10
CA ALA A 338 9.15 7.07 2.73
C ALA A 338 8.29 6.39 1.65
N PHE A 339 8.90 5.66 0.71
CA PHE A 339 8.16 4.97 -0.35
C PHE A 339 7.35 3.77 0.16
N VAL A 340 7.89 3.03 1.13
CA VAL A 340 7.19 1.89 1.77
C VAL A 340 6.36 2.29 2.99
N GLU A 341 6.30 3.58 3.30
CA GLU A 341 5.65 4.15 4.48
C GLU A 341 6.11 3.54 5.80
N SER A 342 7.41 3.32 5.95
CA SER A 342 7.99 2.85 7.21
C SER A 342 7.74 3.88 8.33
N PRO A 343 7.29 3.45 9.53
CA PRO A 343 7.05 4.34 10.67
C PRO A 343 8.35 4.88 11.29
N VAL A 344 9.53 4.39 10.88
CA VAL A 344 10.80 4.77 11.47
C VAL A 344 11.14 6.24 11.19
N GLY A 345 11.39 7.00 12.26
CA GLY A 345 11.69 8.42 12.22
C GLY A 345 10.45 9.32 12.26
N MET A 346 9.26 8.73 12.38
CA MET A 346 8.03 9.45 12.68
C MET A 346 7.78 9.45 14.19
N ASP A 347 7.28 10.54 14.75
CA ASP A 347 6.80 10.54 16.14
C ASP A 347 5.50 9.73 16.23
N SER A 348 5.64 8.44 16.50
CA SER A 348 4.55 7.47 16.52
C SER A 348 4.82 6.33 17.50
N PRO A 349 3.79 5.69 18.07
CA PRO A 349 3.96 4.53 18.95
C PRO A 349 4.80 3.40 18.32
N TYR A 350 4.68 3.19 17.01
CA TYR A 350 5.47 2.21 16.24
C TYR A 350 6.97 2.52 16.29
N HIS A 351 7.34 3.80 16.10
CA HIS A 351 8.75 4.19 16.14
C HIS A 351 9.36 3.98 17.53
N HIS A 352 8.64 4.36 18.59
CA HIS A 352 9.08 4.19 19.98
C HIS A 352 9.23 2.71 20.35
N ALA A 353 8.27 1.87 19.94
CA ALA A 353 8.35 0.42 20.13
C ALA A 353 9.55 -0.20 19.39
N TRP A 354 9.75 0.18 18.12
CA TRP A 354 10.90 -0.26 17.33
C TRP A 354 12.24 0.17 17.92
N GLU A 355 12.34 1.42 18.39
CA GLU A 355 13.58 1.96 18.95
C GLU A 355 14.03 1.20 20.19
N ALA A 356 13.09 0.77 21.04
CA ALA A 356 13.38 -0.09 22.17
C ALA A 356 13.67 -1.54 21.72
N ALA A 357 12.81 -2.14 20.88
CA ALA A 357 12.93 -3.54 20.47
C ALA A 357 14.23 -3.83 19.68
N ARG A 358 14.73 -2.88 18.87
CA ARG A 358 15.98 -3.04 18.10
C ARG A 358 17.24 -3.17 18.96
N LYS A 359 17.17 -2.85 20.25
CA LYS A 359 18.30 -3.00 21.20
C LYS A 359 18.50 -4.45 21.65
N LEU A 360 17.44 -5.27 21.56
CA LEU A 360 17.45 -6.65 22.03
C LEU A 360 18.18 -7.57 21.02
N PRO A 361 19.14 -8.42 21.43
CA PRO A 361 19.75 -9.39 20.52
C PRO A 361 18.74 -10.43 20.02
N HIS A 362 18.95 -10.99 18.82
CA HIS A 362 18.05 -12.02 18.27
C HIS A 362 17.95 -13.26 19.17
N ASP A 363 19.07 -13.73 19.74
CA ASP A 363 19.06 -14.88 20.66
C ASP A 363 18.23 -14.62 21.92
N LEU A 364 18.24 -13.38 22.43
CA LEU A 364 17.39 -12.99 23.55
C LEU A 364 15.92 -12.94 23.15
N LEU A 365 15.61 -12.43 21.96
CA LEU A 365 14.23 -12.41 21.43
C LEU A 365 13.68 -13.83 21.25
N ALA A 366 14.51 -14.77 20.79
CA ALA A 366 14.14 -16.18 20.75
C ALA A 366 13.86 -16.73 22.15
N GLN A 367 14.68 -16.40 23.15
CA GLN A 367 14.45 -16.79 24.56
C GLN A 367 13.17 -16.17 25.13
N ILE A 368 12.91 -14.89 24.85
CA ILE A 368 11.68 -14.20 25.26
C ILE A 368 10.47 -14.91 24.67
N ARG A 369 10.48 -15.22 23.37
CA ARG A 369 9.36 -15.93 22.74
C ARG A 369 9.20 -17.35 23.30
N ALA A 370 10.29 -18.04 23.64
CA ALA A 370 10.22 -19.35 24.30
C ALA A 370 9.65 -19.26 25.72
N GLU A 371 9.99 -18.22 26.49
CA GLU A 371 9.51 -17.99 27.86
C GLU A 371 8.02 -17.62 27.89
N PHE A 372 7.62 -16.63 27.10
CA PHE A 372 6.26 -16.07 27.10
C PHE A 372 5.33 -16.71 26.07
N GLY A 373 5.85 -17.63 25.26
CA GLY A 373 5.14 -18.27 24.15
C GLY A 373 4.86 -17.36 22.95
N SER A 374 4.95 -16.03 23.08
CA SER A 374 4.67 -15.05 22.02
C SER A 374 5.39 -13.73 22.27
N PHE A 375 5.51 -12.88 21.25
CA PHE A 375 5.87 -11.48 21.46
C PHE A 375 4.67 -10.64 21.91
N GLY A 376 3.47 -10.95 21.41
CA GLY A 376 2.24 -10.18 21.66
C GLY A 376 1.59 -10.32 23.04
N THR A 377 2.13 -11.16 23.92
CA THR A 377 1.65 -11.31 25.31
C THR A 377 2.85 -11.47 26.24
N ILE A 378 3.06 -10.46 27.09
CA ILE A 378 4.02 -10.49 28.19
C ILE A 378 3.21 -10.46 29.49
N ASP A 379 2.89 -11.64 30.03
CA ASP A 379 2.05 -11.82 31.22
C ASP A 379 2.82 -11.65 32.55
N ASP A 380 4.16 -11.73 32.50
CA ASP A 380 5.05 -11.39 33.61
C ASP A 380 6.04 -10.26 33.24
N PRO A 381 5.64 -8.98 33.42
CA PRO A 381 6.51 -7.83 33.15
C PRO A 381 7.77 -7.78 34.03
N VAL A 382 7.74 -8.37 35.23
CA VAL A 382 8.90 -8.40 36.14
C VAL A 382 9.96 -9.30 35.54
N ARG A 383 9.56 -10.52 35.15
CA ARG A 383 10.44 -11.47 34.46
C ARG A 383 10.99 -10.90 33.16
N PHE A 384 10.16 -10.22 32.37
CA PHE A 384 10.59 -9.58 31.12
C PHE A 384 11.65 -8.50 31.38
N ALA A 385 11.47 -7.66 32.41
CA ALA A 385 12.44 -6.65 32.79
C ALA A 385 13.77 -7.27 33.25
N GLU A 386 13.75 -8.38 33.99
CA GLU A 386 14.96 -9.11 34.38
C GLU A 386 15.73 -9.65 33.15
N MET A 387 15.02 -10.26 32.21
CA MET A 387 15.62 -10.80 30.97
C MET A 387 16.24 -9.71 30.09
N THR A 388 15.69 -8.49 30.13
CA THR A 388 16.07 -7.40 29.22
C THR A 388 16.92 -6.30 29.86
N ALA A 389 17.16 -6.35 31.18
CA ALA A 389 17.87 -5.33 31.95
C ALA A 389 19.24 -4.89 31.38
N PRO A 390 20.06 -5.76 30.75
CA PRO A 390 21.30 -5.32 30.13
C PRO A 390 21.13 -4.42 28.89
N TRP A 391 19.95 -4.40 28.26
CA TRP A 391 19.71 -3.74 26.98
C TRP A 391 18.70 -2.60 27.05
N LEU A 392 17.76 -2.67 28.00
CA LEU A 392 16.65 -1.72 28.11
C LEU A 392 16.71 -0.92 29.40
N THR A 393 16.26 0.33 29.31
CA THR A 393 15.86 1.08 30.50
C THR A 393 14.56 0.53 31.10
N THR A 394 14.27 0.86 32.36
CA THR A 394 13.00 0.48 33.01
C THR A 394 11.78 0.99 32.23
N ALA A 395 11.86 2.20 31.66
CA ALA A 395 10.78 2.78 30.86
C ALA A 395 10.55 2.00 29.57
N GLU A 396 11.62 1.57 28.90
CA GLU A 396 11.53 0.77 27.67
C GLU A 396 11.04 -0.64 27.93
N ALA A 397 11.49 -1.29 29.00
CA ALA A 397 10.96 -2.58 29.41
C ALA A 397 9.45 -2.50 29.70
N THR A 398 9.03 -1.47 30.44
CA THR A 398 7.62 -1.19 30.72
C THR A 398 6.82 -0.98 29.43
N LEU A 399 7.34 -0.17 28.52
CA LEU A 399 6.73 0.08 27.20
C LEU A 399 6.51 -1.23 26.46
N LEU A 400 7.58 -2.01 26.23
CA LEU A 400 7.52 -3.23 25.42
C LEU A 400 6.62 -4.32 26.03
N SER A 401 6.50 -4.39 27.36
CA SER A 401 5.59 -5.31 28.05
C SER A 401 4.12 -4.88 28.05
N SER A 402 3.81 -3.63 27.70
CA SER A 402 2.46 -3.09 27.75
C SER A 402 1.68 -3.34 26.45
N ASP A 403 0.34 -3.31 26.53
CA ASP A 403 -0.52 -3.34 25.35
C ASP A 403 -0.14 -2.19 24.39
N PHE A 404 -0.02 -2.50 23.11
CA PHE A 404 0.29 -1.49 22.10
C PHE A 404 -0.89 -0.53 21.92
N ARG A 405 -0.58 0.77 21.88
CA ARG A 405 -1.56 1.83 21.66
C ARG A 405 -1.41 2.35 20.24
N TYR A 406 -2.43 2.12 19.42
CA TYR A 406 -2.50 2.57 18.03
C TYR A 406 -2.80 4.07 17.86
N SER A 407 -2.95 4.81 18.97
CA SER A 407 -3.42 6.21 19.02
C SER A 407 -2.31 7.21 19.36
#